data_AF-A0A1U7Y9S8-F1
#
_entry.id   AF-A0A1U7Y9S8-F1
#
_cell.length_a   1.000
_cell.length_b   1.000
_cell.length_c   1.000
_cell.angle_alpha   90.00
_cell.angle_beta   90.00
_cell.angle_gamma   90.00
#
_symmetry.space_group_name_H-M   'P 1'
#
loop_
_entity.id
_entity.type
_entity.pdbx_description
1 polymer ?
#
loop_
_entity_poly.entity_id
_entity_poly.type
_entity_poly.pdbx_seq_one_letter_code
_entity_poly.pdbx_strand_id
1 'polypeptide(L)'
;MAQLETSSDTSTSTLPNNSVTVEPSNPLYLYPTDNPGTIIIADRLNGMGYGSWRRGMLIGLSCKNKLDIINGTISKHNVASPFYEPWCRCNDMVIAWILNSLEAEIRESAMYTKSAAKLWKDIEKRYGQPNGSKVYQIRKALSSISLRSFEYCFLLFQN
;
A
#
# COMPACT_ATOMS: atom_id res chain seq x y z
N MET A 1 -69.33 -24.32 -27.68
CA MET A 1 -68.34 -25.10 -26.90
C MET A 1 -67.04 -24.32 -26.92
N ALA A 2 -66.71 -23.66 -25.81
CA ALA A 2 -65.43 -23.00 -25.64
C ALA A 2 -64.36 -24.07 -25.37
N GLN A 3 -63.25 -24.04 -26.12
CA GLN A 3 -62.08 -24.85 -25.81
C GLN A 3 -61.25 -24.11 -24.74
N LEU A 4 -60.98 -24.80 -23.63
CA LEU A 4 -59.98 -24.38 -22.64
C LEU A 4 -58.59 -24.72 -23.17
N GLU A 5 -57.73 -23.72 -23.36
CA GLU A 5 -56.29 -23.93 -23.41
C GLU A 5 -55.72 -23.87 -21.98
N THR A 6 -55.14 -24.98 -21.54
CA THR A 6 -54.36 -25.11 -20.31
C THR A 6 -52.97 -24.48 -20.50
N SER A 7 -52.73 -23.33 -19.89
CA SER A 7 -51.41 -22.72 -19.75
C SER A 7 -50.60 -23.47 -18.69
N SER A 8 -49.61 -24.25 -19.11
CA SER A 8 -48.60 -24.84 -18.24
C SER A 8 -47.43 -23.86 -18.07
N ASP A 9 -47.53 -22.95 -17.10
CA ASP A 9 -46.42 -22.09 -16.70
C ASP A 9 -45.40 -22.90 -15.90
N THR A 10 -44.36 -23.39 -16.57
CA THR A 10 -43.16 -23.89 -15.89
C THR A 10 -42.36 -22.67 -15.42
N SER A 11 -42.58 -22.27 -14.17
CA SER A 11 -41.75 -21.27 -13.49
C SER A 11 -40.35 -21.84 -13.28
N THR A 12 -39.41 -21.51 -14.17
CA THR A 12 -37.98 -21.75 -13.96
C THR A 12 -37.54 -20.90 -12.78
N SER A 13 -37.36 -21.51 -11.62
CA SER A 13 -36.79 -20.87 -10.43
C SER A 13 -35.32 -20.56 -10.68
N THR A 14 -35.02 -19.36 -11.18
CA THR A 14 -33.67 -18.79 -11.15
C THR A 14 -33.33 -18.43 -9.71
N LEU A 15 -32.60 -19.32 -9.04
CA LEU A 15 -31.89 -18.99 -7.81
C LEU A 15 -31.04 -17.72 -8.06
N PRO A 16 -31.09 -16.69 -7.20
CA PRO A 16 -30.20 -15.55 -7.36
C PRO A 16 -28.78 -16.05 -7.11
N ASN A 17 -28.02 -16.18 -8.20
CA ASN A 17 -26.60 -16.51 -8.14
C ASN A 17 -25.91 -15.30 -7.52
N ASN A 18 -25.72 -15.33 -6.19
CA ASN A 18 -25.26 -14.20 -5.38
C ASN A 18 -23.75 -13.92 -5.54
N SER A 19 -23.16 -14.33 -6.67
CA SER A 19 -21.77 -14.08 -7.00
C SER A 19 -21.61 -12.61 -7.39
N VAL A 20 -21.11 -11.80 -6.47
CA VAL A 20 -20.74 -10.42 -6.80
C VAL A 20 -19.52 -10.42 -7.71
N THR A 21 -19.73 -9.94 -8.93
CA THR A 21 -18.65 -9.62 -9.86
C THR A 21 -17.99 -8.32 -9.39
N VAL A 22 -16.71 -8.40 -9.08
CA VAL A 22 -15.91 -7.20 -8.77
C VAL A 22 -15.42 -6.63 -10.09
N GLU A 23 -15.87 -5.43 -10.44
CA GLU A 23 -15.49 -4.76 -11.68
C GLU A 23 -13.99 -4.42 -11.71
N PRO A 24 -13.32 -4.43 -12.89
CA PRO A 24 -11.88 -4.14 -12.99
C PRO A 24 -11.44 -2.76 -12.47
N SER A 25 -12.35 -1.78 -12.46
CA SER A 25 -12.13 -0.45 -11.90
C SER A 25 -12.19 -0.42 -10.36
N ASN A 26 -12.73 -1.47 -9.73
CA ASN A 26 -12.88 -1.55 -8.30
C ASN A 26 -11.50 -1.79 -7.63
N PRO A 27 -11.16 -1.07 -6.54
CA PRO A 27 -9.93 -1.30 -5.80
C PRO A 27 -9.76 -2.73 -5.26
N LEU A 28 -10.86 -3.45 -5.03
CA LEU A 28 -10.88 -4.85 -4.60
C LEU A 28 -10.72 -5.87 -5.73
N TYR A 29 -10.54 -5.40 -6.97
CA TYR A 29 -10.23 -6.28 -8.09
C TYR A 29 -8.76 -6.69 -8.06
N LEU A 30 -8.51 -7.99 -8.20
CA LEU A 30 -7.18 -8.53 -8.45
C LEU A 30 -7.11 -8.97 -9.91
N TYR A 31 -6.10 -8.49 -10.63
CA TYR A 31 -5.87 -8.93 -11.99
C TYR A 31 -5.43 -10.40 -12.00
N PRO A 32 -5.77 -11.19 -13.04
CA PRO A 32 -5.30 -12.57 -13.15
C PRO A 32 -3.76 -12.72 -13.14
N THR A 33 -3.04 -11.65 -13.47
CA THR A 33 -1.58 -11.58 -13.45
C THR A 33 -1.00 -11.21 -12.08
N ASP A 34 -1.84 -10.71 -11.15
CA ASP A 34 -1.42 -10.35 -9.80
C ASP A 34 -1.08 -11.62 -9.01
N ASN A 35 0.15 -11.66 -8.52
CA ASN A 35 0.63 -12.75 -7.69
C ASN A 35 1.52 -12.21 -6.56
N PRO A 36 1.64 -12.94 -5.44
CA PRO A 36 2.43 -12.51 -4.28
C PRO A 36 3.90 -12.24 -4.61
N GLY A 37 4.46 -12.92 -5.61
CA GLY A 37 5.87 -12.80 -6.03
C GLY A 37 6.17 -11.58 -6.91
N THR A 38 5.16 -10.75 -7.24
CA THR A 38 5.37 -9.56 -8.06
C THR A 38 6.30 -8.57 -7.35
N ILE A 39 7.38 -8.18 -8.02
CA ILE A 39 8.32 -7.17 -7.54
C ILE A 39 7.69 -5.79 -7.76
N ILE A 40 7.17 -5.18 -6.68
CA ILE A 40 6.61 -3.82 -6.71
C ILE A 40 7.72 -2.76 -6.69
N ILE A 41 8.82 -3.07 -6.02
CA ILE A 41 10.02 -2.25 -5.92
C ILE A 41 11.24 -3.17 -5.89
N ALA A 42 12.29 -2.81 -6.63
CA ALA A 42 13.51 -3.62 -6.70
C ALA A 42 14.31 -3.55 -5.39
N ASP A 43 14.44 -2.34 -4.83
CA ASP A 43 15.19 -2.11 -3.60
C ASP A 43 14.36 -2.50 -2.37
N ARG A 44 14.93 -3.37 -1.53
CA ARG A 44 14.31 -3.77 -0.27
C ARG A 44 14.60 -2.75 0.83
N LEU A 45 13.63 -2.52 1.71
CA LEU A 45 13.87 -1.70 2.90
C LEU A 45 14.80 -2.44 3.85
N ASN A 46 15.98 -1.87 4.10
CA ASN A 46 16.99 -2.36 5.05
C ASN A 46 17.09 -1.48 6.31
N GLY A 47 16.10 -0.62 6.53
CA GLY A 47 16.08 0.35 7.64
C GLY A 47 16.70 1.70 7.30
N MET A 48 17.43 1.80 6.18
CA MET A 48 17.83 3.06 5.56
C MET A 48 17.01 3.33 4.29
N GLY A 49 17.08 4.55 3.76
CA GLY A 49 16.47 4.87 2.47
C GLY A 49 14.93 4.84 2.46
N TYR A 50 14.27 4.87 3.63
CA TYR A 50 12.81 4.80 3.75
C TYR A 50 12.06 5.76 2.81
N GLY A 51 12.54 7.00 2.63
CA GLY A 51 11.90 7.96 1.74
C GLY A 51 11.79 7.47 0.28
N SER A 52 12.87 6.91 -0.26
CA SER A 52 12.90 6.34 -1.61
C SER A 52 12.05 5.08 -1.70
N TRP A 53 12.20 4.17 -0.73
CA TRP A 53 11.42 2.93 -0.66
C TRP A 53 9.91 3.23 -0.60
N ARG A 54 9.50 4.14 0.29
CA ARG A 54 8.11 4.56 0.47
C ARG A 54 7.55 5.13 -0.82
N ARG A 55 8.30 6.01 -1.49
CA ARG A 55 7.90 6.61 -2.78
C ARG A 55 7.66 5.52 -3.83
N GLY A 56 8.60 4.58 -3.98
CA GLY A 56 8.49 3.48 -4.93
C GLY A 56 7.30 2.57 -4.63
N MET A 57 7.10 2.22 -3.36
CA MET A 57 5.98 1.37 -2.93
C MET A 57 4.62 2.03 -3.20
N LEU A 58 4.49 3.34 -2.91
CA LEU A 58 3.27 4.08 -3.22
C LEU A 58 2.98 4.12 -4.73
N ILE A 59 4.00 4.32 -5.57
CA ILE A 59 3.84 4.31 -7.02
C ILE A 59 3.36 2.94 -7.51
N GLY A 60 4.02 1.87 -7.09
CA GLY A 60 3.69 0.52 -7.54
C GLY A 60 2.30 0.06 -7.07
N LEU A 61 1.90 0.39 -5.84
CA LEU A 61 0.54 0.13 -5.35
C LEU A 61 -0.52 1.01 -6.05
N SER A 62 -0.18 2.24 -6.42
CA SER A 62 -1.05 3.12 -7.22
C SER A 62 -1.34 2.53 -8.59
N CYS A 63 -0.32 2.03 -9.30
CA CYS A 63 -0.48 1.36 -10.59
C CYS A 63 -1.39 0.12 -10.51
N LYS A 64 -1.53 -0.49 -9.33
CA LYS A 64 -2.42 -1.63 -9.07
C LYS A 64 -3.77 -1.27 -8.45
N ASN A 65 -4.05 0.03 -8.27
CA ASN A 65 -5.25 0.54 -7.60
C ASN A 65 -5.43 -0.02 -6.17
N LYS A 66 -4.36 0.03 -5.35
CA LYS A 66 -4.35 -0.52 -3.98
C LYS A 66 -3.98 0.47 -2.88
N LEU A 67 -3.90 1.77 -3.20
CA LEU A 67 -3.61 2.80 -2.20
C LEU A 67 -4.65 2.87 -1.08
N ASP A 68 -5.93 2.67 -1.42
CA ASP A 68 -7.00 2.73 -0.43
C ASP A 68 -6.95 1.58 0.60
N ILE A 69 -6.30 0.47 0.25
CA ILE A 69 -6.07 -0.65 1.17
C ILE A 69 -5.02 -0.29 2.23
N ILE A 70 -3.90 0.34 1.83
CA ILE A 70 -2.86 0.74 2.79
C ILE A 70 -3.24 1.98 3.61
N ASN A 71 -4.04 2.89 3.05
CA ASN A 71 -4.57 4.03 3.78
C ASN A 71 -5.64 3.60 4.80
N GLY A 72 -6.28 2.45 4.55
CA GLY A 72 -7.40 1.94 5.35
C GLY A 72 -8.71 2.65 5.03
N THR A 73 -8.80 3.33 3.88
CA THR A 73 -10.03 3.97 3.38
C THR A 73 -11.11 2.91 3.14
N ILE A 74 -10.71 1.75 2.60
CA ILE A 74 -11.59 0.59 2.45
C ILE A 74 -11.43 -0.29 3.68
N SER A 75 -12.37 -0.18 4.60
CA SER A 75 -12.41 -0.97 5.83
C SER A 75 -12.75 -2.42 5.55
N LYS A 76 -12.39 -3.30 6.50
CA LYS A 76 -12.77 -4.71 6.44
C LYS A 76 -14.29 -4.82 6.43
N HIS A 77 -14.83 -5.44 5.39
CA HIS A 77 -16.26 -5.65 5.26
C HIS A 77 -16.79 -6.64 6.32
N ASN A 78 -18.10 -6.58 6.60
CA ASN A 78 -18.77 -7.60 7.38
C ASN A 78 -18.68 -8.96 6.66
N VAL A 79 -18.57 -10.07 7.39
CA VAL A 79 -18.50 -11.44 6.85
C VAL A 79 -19.71 -11.78 5.96
N ALA A 80 -20.88 -11.21 6.23
CA ALA A 80 -22.07 -11.37 5.41
C ALA A 80 -22.05 -10.55 4.11
N SER A 81 -21.09 -9.63 3.96
CA SER A 81 -20.96 -8.82 2.75
C SER A 81 -20.34 -9.65 1.63
N PRO A 82 -20.86 -9.56 0.40
CA PRO A 82 -20.25 -10.25 -0.73
C PRO A 82 -18.85 -9.70 -1.11
N PHE A 83 -18.46 -8.53 -0.59
CA PHE A 83 -17.13 -7.96 -0.77
C PHE A 83 -16.11 -8.42 0.29
N TYR A 84 -16.51 -9.24 1.26
CA TYR A 84 -15.62 -9.75 2.30
C TYR A 84 -14.43 -10.54 1.74
N GLU A 85 -14.70 -11.57 0.94
CA GLU A 85 -13.66 -12.43 0.37
C GLU A 85 -12.75 -11.70 -0.64
N PRO A 86 -13.27 -10.85 -1.56
CA PRO A 86 -12.42 -9.96 -2.36
C PRO A 86 -11.51 -9.07 -1.50
N TRP A 87 -12.05 -8.46 -0.44
CA TRP A 87 -11.27 -7.61 0.45
C TRP A 87 -10.15 -8.39 1.16
N CYS A 88 -10.45 -9.58 1.68
CA CYS A 88 -9.45 -10.44 2.33
C CYS A 88 -8.30 -10.78 1.37
N ARG A 89 -8.61 -11.22 0.15
CA ARG A 89 -7.61 -11.54 -0.87
C ARG A 89 -6.75 -10.32 -1.25
N CYS A 90 -7.36 -9.15 -1.42
CA CYS A 90 -6.61 -7.92 -1.71
C CYS A 90 -5.71 -7.51 -0.54
N ASN A 91 -6.21 -7.58 0.69
CA ASN A 91 -5.42 -7.29 1.88
C ASN A 91 -4.19 -8.20 1.97
N ASP A 92 -4.36 -9.50 1.78
CA ASP A 92 -3.27 -10.48 1.87
C ASP A 92 -2.27 -10.32 0.73
N MET A 93 -2.74 -9.99 -0.48
CA MET A 93 -1.88 -9.67 -1.62
C MET A 93 -0.99 -8.45 -1.33
N VAL A 94 -1.57 -7.37 -0.81
CA VAL A 94 -0.82 -6.16 -0.46
C VAL A 94 0.16 -6.42 0.69
N ILE A 95 -0.22 -7.22 1.69
CA ILE A 95 0.70 -7.67 2.75
C ILE A 95 1.88 -8.41 2.12
N ALA A 96 1.64 -9.36 1.22
CA ALA A 96 2.70 -10.12 0.58
C ALA A 96 3.67 -9.22 -0.19
N TRP A 97 3.16 -8.26 -0.97
CA TRP A 97 4.01 -7.29 -1.67
C TRP A 97 4.82 -6.41 -0.74
N ILE A 98 4.23 -5.93 0.37
CA ILE A 98 4.96 -5.17 1.38
C ILE A 98 6.06 -6.06 1.96
N LEU A 99 5.74 -7.25 2.49
CA LEU A 99 6.71 -8.15 3.12
C LEU A 99 7.84 -8.56 2.15
N ASN A 100 7.54 -8.78 0.88
CA ASN A 100 8.54 -9.12 -0.13
C ASN A 100 9.47 -7.96 -0.50
N SER A 101 9.05 -6.73 -0.23
CA SER A 101 9.88 -5.52 -0.37
C SER A 101 10.71 -5.18 0.87
N LEU A 102 10.70 -6.04 1.90
CA LEU A 102 11.49 -5.88 3.12
C LEU A 102 12.69 -6.83 3.15
N GLU A 103 13.75 -6.40 3.82
CA GLU A 103 14.85 -7.26 4.26
C GLU A 103 14.40 -8.25 5.33
N ALA A 104 15.13 -9.36 5.48
CA ALA A 104 14.72 -10.49 6.30
C ALA A 104 14.41 -10.09 7.75
N GLU A 105 15.28 -9.31 8.40
CA GLU A 105 15.13 -8.87 9.77
C GLU A 105 13.85 -8.03 9.99
N ILE A 106 13.55 -7.13 9.05
CA ILE A 106 12.36 -6.27 9.14
C ILE A 106 11.11 -7.09 8.86
N ARG A 107 11.16 -7.95 7.83
CA ARG A 107 10.07 -8.85 7.45
C ARG A 107 9.65 -9.74 8.59
N GLU A 108 10.60 -10.37 9.30
CA GLU A 108 10.31 -11.24 10.44
C GLU A 108 9.55 -10.50 11.54
N SER A 109 9.96 -9.27 11.85
CA SER A 109 9.27 -8.45 12.85
C SER A 109 7.85 -8.04 12.46
N ALA A 110 7.51 -8.13 11.17
CA ALA A 110 6.25 -7.66 10.60
C ALA A 110 5.31 -8.80 10.13
N MET A 111 5.81 -10.04 10.08
CA MET A 111 5.19 -11.22 9.46
C MET A 111 3.76 -11.50 9.92
N TYR A 112 3.45 -11.27 11.20
CA TYR A 112 2.17 -11.65 11.81
C TYR A 112 1.08 -10.56 11.71
N THR A 113 1.34 -9.48 10.98
CA THR A 113 0.38 -8.40 10.83
C THR A 113 -0.73 -8.79 9.85
N LYS A 114 -1.98 -8.83 10.34
CA LYS A 114 -3.15 -9.27 9.56
C LYS A 114 -3.77 -8.20 8.65
N SER A 115 -3.34 -6.95 8.76
CA SER A 115 -3.89 -5.83 7.99
C SER A 115 -2.79 -5.08 7.27
N ALA A 116 -2.93 -4.93 5.96
CA ALA A 116 -2.02 -4.15 5.13
C ALA A 116 -1.91 -2.69 5.63
N ALA A 117 -3.03 -2.08 6.02
CA ALA A 117 -3.05 -0.72 6.57
C ALA A 117 -2.27 -0.62 7.88
N LYS A 118 -2.43 -1.60 8.78
CA LYS A 118 -1.68 -1.64 10.03
C LYS A 118 -0.18 -1.83 9.77
N LEU A 119 0.16 -2.80 8.92
CA LEU A 119 1.53 -3.09 8.53
C LEU A 119 2.23 -1.85 7.95
N TRP A 120 1.55 -1.17 7.03
CA TRP A 120 2.03 0.07 6.44
C TRP A 120 2.31 1.13 7.52
N LYS A 121 1.34 1.43 8.39
CA LYS A 121 1.48 2.41 9.47
C LYS A 121 2.61 2.07 10.45
N ASP A 122 2.78 0.79 10.79
CA ASP A 122 3.84 0.35 11.70
C ASP A 122 5.23 0.59 11.08
N ILE A 123 5.38 0.34 9.77
CA ILE A 123 6.60 0.66 9.02
C ILE A 123 6.82 2.18 8.94
N GLU A 124 5.78 2.96 8.61
CA GLU A 124 5.89 4.43 8.56
C GLU A 124 6.29 5.01 9.92
N LYS A 125 5.72 4.49 11.01
CA LYS A 125 6.04 4.94 12.37
C LYS A 125 7.50 4.63 12.73
N ARG A 126 8.00 3.45 12.37
CA ARG A 126 9.34 2.98 12.74
C ARG A 126 10.45 3.61 11.90
N TYR A 127 10.24 3.79 10.60
CA TYR A 127 11.27 4.21 9.65
C TYR A 127 11.02 5.57 9.01
N GLY A 128 9.82 6.13 9.16
CA GLY A 128 9.43 7.42 8.58
C GLY A 128 9.85 8.64 9.40
N GLN A 129 10.40 8.45 10.59
CA GLN A 129 10.99 9.55 11.33
C GLN A 129 12.22 10.07 10.58
N PRO A 130 12.35 11.38 10.35
CA PRO A 130 13.58 11.93 9.77
C PRO A 130 14.73 11.58 10.71
N ASN A 131 15.80 10.96 10.18
CA ASN A 131 17.00 10.69 10.96
C ASN A 131 17.46 12.01 11.60
N GLY A 132 17.24 12.18 12.91
CA GLY A 132 17.62 13.39 13.64
C GLY A 132 19.11 13.69 13.48
N SER A 133 19.92 12.64 13.30
CA SER A 133 21.33 12.72 12.93
C SER A 133 21.57 13.35 11.55
N LYS A 134 20.80 13.00 10.51
CA LYS A 134 20.90 13.63 9.18
C LYS A 134 20.45 15.09 9.23
N VAL A 135 19.36 15.39 9.94
CA VAL A 135 18.89 16.78 10.12
C VAL A 135 19.93 17.60 10.86
N TYR A 136 20.52 17.06 11.94
CA TYR A 136 21.58 17.71 12.69
C TYR A 136 22.85 17.91 11.85
N GLN A 137 23.27 16.91 11.08
CA GLN A 137 24.44 17.04 10.20
C GLN A 137 24.22 18.07 9.09
N ILE A 138 23.04 18.11 8.48
CA ILE A 138 22.68 19.14 7.49
C ILE A 138 22.70 20.52 8.14
N ARG A 139 22.13 20.67 9.35
CA ARG A 139 22.17 21.93 10.11
C ARG A 139 23.61 22.34 10.44
N LYS A 140 24.45 21.41 10.91
CA LYS A 140 25.87 21.67 11.20
C LYS A 140 26.66 22.06 9.96
N ALA A 141 26.42 21.38 8.83
CA ALA A 141 27.05 21.70 7.55
C ALA A 141 26.65 23.11 7.09
N LEU A 142 25.36 23.45 7.11
CA LEU A 142 24.87 24.80 6.80
C LEU A 142 25.49 25.87 7.70
N SER A 143 25.55 25.63 9.02
CA SER A 143 26.19 26.55 9.96
C SER A 143 27.69 26.73 9.66
N SER A 144 28.42 25.65 9.33
CA SER A 144 29.84 25.72 9.00
C SER A 144 30.12 26.46 7.68
N ILE A 145 29.24 26.33 6.69
CA ILE A 145 29.36 27.05 5.41
C ILE A 145 29.06 28.54 5.60
N SER A 146 28.04 28.87 6.39
CA SER A 146 27.72 30.26 6.75
C SER A 146 28.87 30.93 7.52
N LEU A 147 29.45 30.26 8.51
CA LEU A 147 30.60 30.76 9.27
C LEU A 147 31.83 31.02 8.37
N ARG A 148 32.17 30.08 7.49
CA ARG A 148 33.26 30.28 6.52
C ARG A 148 32.98 31.45 5.59
N SER A 149 31.74 31.60 5.11
CA SER A 149 31.35 32.74 4.27
C SER A 149 31.55 34.08 4.97
N PHE A 150 31.27 34.17 6.27
CA PHE A 150 31.49 35.40 7.04
C PHE A 150 32.98 35.68 7.26
N GLU A 151 33.82 34.67 7.51
CA GLU A 151 35.27 34.83 7.61
C GLU A 151 35.90 35.30 6.29
N TYR A 152 35.50 34.72 5.15
CA TYR A 152 36.01 35.14 3.84
C TYR A 152 35.63 36.58 3.49
N CYS A 153 34.39 37.02 3.80
CA CYS A 153 34.00 38.42 3.62
C CYS A 153 34.78 39.37 4.55
N PHE A 154 35.07 38.95 5.79
CA PHE A 154 35.82 39.78 6.73
C PHE A 154 37.29 39.99 6.28
N LEU A 155 37.91 38.95 5.69
CA LEU A 155 39.27 39.01 5.16
C LEU A 155 39.39 39.83 3.86
N LEU A 156 38.32 39.91 3.05
CA LEU A 156 38.31 40.70 1.81
C LEU A 156 38.05 42.21 2.03
N PHE A 157 37.55 42.62 3.20
CA PHE A 157 37.29 44.03 3.54
C PHE A 157 38.35 44.67 4.45
N GLN A 158 39.44 43.95 4.76
CA GLN A 158 40.59 44.45 5.52
C GLN A 158 41.86 44.74 4.68
N ASN A 159 41.78 44.67 3.34
CA ASN A 159 42.80 45.18 2.40
C ASN A 159 42.20 46.29 1.54
#